data_AF-R4V7R3-F1
#
_entry.id   AF-R4V7R3-F1
#
_cell.length_a   1.000
_cell.length_b   1.000
_cell.length_c   1.000
_cell.angle_alpha   90.00
_cell.angle_beta   90.00
_cell.angle_gamma   90.00
#
_symmetry.space_group_name_H-M   'P 1'
#
loop_
_entity.id
_entity.type
_entity.pdbx_description
1 polymer ?
#
loop_
_entity_poly.entity_id
_entity_poly.type
_entity_poly.pdbx_seq_one_letter_code
_entity_poly.pdbx_strand_id
1 'polypeptide(L)'
;MIVLVTFVLVALLLNKSESDGFAGVGVLDAAKAVAAADAYARWGKGAHPAGLNFGDCFAYVSAKANNLPLLFIGDDFARTDVLSVL
;
A
#
# COMPACT_ATOMS: atom_id res chain seq x y z
N MET A 1 0.40 2.96 16.77
CA MET A 1 0.28 3.59 15.43
C MET A 1 1.34 3.11 14.42
N ILE A 2 2.11 2.05 14.72
CA ILE A 2 3.12 1.42 13.84
C ILE A 2 2.66 0.03 13.32
N VAL A 3 1.53 -0.48 13.82
CA VAL A 3 1.08 -1.86 13.58
C VAL A 3 0.26 -2.01 12.29
N LEU A 4 -0.28 -0.91 11.73
CA LEU A 4 -1.14 -0.98 10.53
C LEU A 4 -0.35 -1.22 9.24
N VAL A 5 0.87 -0.66 9.13
CA VAL A 5 1.68 -0.76 7.90
C VAL A 5 2.11 -2.21 7.60
N THR A 6 2.26 -3.04 8.64
CA THR A 6 2.68 -4.43 8.48
C THR A 6 1.59 -5.34 7.88
N PHE A 7 0.31 -5.05 8.10
CA PHE A 7 -0.78 -5.89 7.57
C PHE A 7 -1.11 -5.58 6.10
N VAL A 8 -0.90 -4.34 5.67
CA VAL A 8 -1.20 -3.93 4.29
C VAL A 8 -0.24 -4.57 3.28
N LEU A 9 0.98 -4.93 3.70
CA LEU A 9 1.97 -5.60 2.84
C LEU A 9 1.59 -7.06 2.49
N VAL A 10 0.68 -7.69 3.24
CA VAL A 10 0.40 -9.13 3.15
C VAL A 10 -0.26 -9.54 1.82
N ALA A 11 -1.08 -8.68 1.19
CA ALA A 11 -1.73 -9.04 -0.08
C ALA A 11 -0.80 -9.07 -1.30
N LEU A 12 0.24 -8.24 -1.30
CA LEU A 12 1.22 -8.18 -2.39
C LEU A 12 2.11 -9.43 -2.46
N LEU A 13 2.16 -10.19 -1.37
CA LEU A 13 3.07 -11.32 -1.19
C LEU A 13 2.45 -12.67 -1.58
N LEU A 14 1.12 -12.78 -1.73
CA LEU A 14 0.45 -14.05 -2.02
C LEU A 14 0.64 -14.55 -3.46
N ASN A 15 1.41 -13.84 -4.32
CA ASN A 15 1.70 -14.27 -5.69
C ASN A 15 3.19 -14.43 -6.02
N LYS A 16 4.09 -14.43 -5.02
CA LYS A 16 5.52 -14.71 -5.24
C LYS A 16 5.99 -15.90 -4.40
N SER A 17 5.72 -17.10 -4.92
CA SER A 17 6.47 -18.36 -4.70
C SER A 17 7.24 -18.50 -3.37
N GLU A 18 6.53 -18.95 -2.34
CA GLU A 18 6.76 -20.13 -1.50
C GLU A 18 8.13 -20.88 -1.43
N SER A 19 9.32 -20.24 -1.50
CA SER A 19 10.59 -20.98 -1.24
C SER A 19 11.46 -20.46 -0.10
N ASP A 20 11.28 -19.23 0.36
CA ASP A 20 12.24 -18.63 1.30
C ASP A 20 11.45 -18.04 2.48
N GLY A 21 11.50 -18.72 3.62
CA GLY A 21 10.81 -18.29 4.85
C GLY A 21 11.12 -16.83 5.20
N PHE A 22 10.06 -16.14 5.64
CA PHE A 22 9.97 -14.68 5.88
C PHE A 22 9.83 -13.83 4.62
N ALA A 23 8.59 -13.35 4.41
CA ALA A 23 8.19 -12.29 3.49
C ALA A 23 9.28 -11.25 3.27
N GLY A 24 9.84 -11.19 2.05
CA GLY A 24 10.87 -10.22 1.70
C GLY A 24 10.35 -8.79 1.87
N VAL A 25 10.96 -8.02 2.77
CA VAL A 25 10.75 -6.58 2.87
C VAL A 25 11.31 -5.95 1.60
N GLY A 26 10.43 -5.47 0.71
CA GLY A 26 10.84 -4.79 -0.51
C GLY A 26 11.60 -3.51 -0.19
N VAL A 27 12.76 -3.31 -0.81
CA VAL A 27 13.53 -2.06 -0.65
C VAL A 27 12.77 -0.89 -1.29
N LEU A 28 12.70 0.21 -0.54
CA LEU A 28 12.22 1.50 -1.02
C LEU A 28 13.32 2.17 -1.84
N ASP A 29 13.06 2.38 -3.12
CA ASP A 29 13.90 3.19 -4.00
C ASP A 29 13.34 4.61 -4.14
N ALA A 30 14.14 5.51 -4.72
CA ALA A 30 13.76 6.91 -4.89
C ALA A 30 12.50 7.08 -5.76
N ALA A 31 12.29 6.21 -6.76
CA ALA A 31 11.11 6.28 -7.62
C ALA A 31 9.83 5.96 -6.86
N LYS A 32 9.84 4.93 -6.00
CA LYS A 32 8.72 4.60 -5.11
C LYS A 32 8.44 5.69 -4.09
N ALA A 33 9.49 6.34 -3.57
CA ALA A 33 9.32 7.47 -2.65
C ALA A 33 8.63 8.66 -3.32
N VAL A 34 9.02 9.01 -4.54
CA VAL A 34 8.35 10.06 -5.34
C VAL A 34 6.90 9.68 -5.63
N ALA A 35 6.65 8.45 -6.09
CA ALA A 35 5.29 7.99 -6.36
C ALA A 35 4.41 7.98 -5.09
N ALA A 36 4.98 7.71 -3.92
CA ALA A 36 4.25 7.77 -2.65
C ALA A 36 3.90 9.21 -2.27
N ALA A 37 4.79 10.17 -2.53
CA ALA A 37 4.48 11.60 -2.37
C ALA A 37 3.34 12.04 -3.31
N ASP A 38 3.35 11.61 -4.57
CA ASP A 38 2.27 11.89 -5.51
C ASP A 38 0.95 11.23 -5.12
N ALA A 39 1.00 10.03 -4.54
CA ALA A 39 -0.17 9.37 -3.98
C ALA A 39 -0.71 10.12 -2.76
N TYR A 40 0.17 10.62 -1.88
CA TYR A 40 -0.23 11.40 -0.72
C TYR A 40 -0.82 12.75 -1.11
N ALA A 41 -0.31 13.41 -2.15
CA ALA A 41 -0.92 14.63 -2.69
C ALA A 41 -2.35 14.39 -3.20
N ARG A 42 -2.63 13.19 -3.74
CA ARG A 42 -3.94 12.83 -4.31
C ARG A 42 -4.93 12.30 -3.29
N TRP A 43 -4.48 11.47 -2.35
CA TRP A 43 -5.34 10.68 -1.45
C TRP A 43 -5.13 11.03 0.02
N GLY A 44 -4.15 11.86 0.33
CA GLY A 44 -3.67 12.09 1.68
C GLY A 44 -4.65 12.85 2.58
N LYS A 45 -4.42 12.72 3.89
CA LYS A 45 -5.19 13.39 4.92
C LYS A 45 -5.20 14.91 4.72
N GLY A 46 -6.42 15.48 4.71
CA GLY A 46 -6.66 16.92 4.51
C GLY A 46 -6.77 17.33 3.04
N ALA A 47 -6.29 16.51 2.09
CA ALA A 47 -6.41 16.75 0.66
C ALA A 47 -7.57 15.98 0.02
N HIS A 48 -7.87 14.77 0.50
CA HIS A 48 -8.91 13.91 -0.07
C HIS A 48 -9.76 13.21 1.01
N PRO A 49 -11.05 12.91 0.74
CA PRO A 49 -11.91 12.13 1.64
C PRO A 49 -11.44 10.70 1.98
N ALA A 50 -10.46 10.16 1.26
CA ALA A 50 -9.81 8.87 1.57
C ALA A 50 -8.86 9.01 2.76
N GLY A 51 -8.19 10.14 2.88
CA GLY A 51 -7.43 10.51 4.07
C GLY A 51 -6.23 9.63 4.37
N LEU A 52 -5.60 9.04 3.35
CA LEU A 52 -4.45 8.14 3.50
C LEU A 52 -3.34 8.80 4.32
N ASN A 53 -2.67 8.01 5.16
CA ASN A 53 -1.43 8.43 5.78
C ASN A 53 -0.25 8.20 4.80
N PHE A 54 0.92 8.79 5.09
CA PHE A 54 2.08 8.65 4.20
C PHE A 54 2.60 7.21 4.11
N GLY A 55 2.46 6.42 5.19
CA GLY A 55 2.74 4.98 5.20
C GLY A 55 1.82 4.18 4.26
N ASP A 56 0.52 4.48 4.25
CA ASP A 56 -0.49 3.85 3.39
C ASP A 56 -0.22 4.13 1.90
N CYS A 57 0.38 5.29 1.61
CA CYS A 57 0.75 5.64 0.24
C CYS A 57 1.79 4.68 -0.35
N PHE A 58 2.70 4.14 0.47
CA PHE A 58 3.66 3.14 0.01
C PHE A 58 2.98 1.81 -0.32
N ALA A 59 1.99 1.41 0.49
CA ALA A 59 1.17 0.26 0.21
C ALA A 59 0.37 0.44 -1.09
N TYR A 60 -0.29 1.59 -1.25
CA TYR A 60 -1.04 1.95 -2.45
C TYR A 60 -0.17 1.92 -3.71
N VAL A 61 1.00 2.56 -3.66
CA VAL A 61 1.95 2.59 -4.80
C VAL A 61 2.43 1.19 -5.12
N SER A 62 2.74 0.38 -4.11
CA SER A 62 3.19 -1.00 -4.32
C SER A 62 2.08 -1.85 -4.95
N ALA A 63 0.83 -1.72 -4.49
CA ALA A 63 -0.34 -2.39 -5.07
C ALA A 63 -0.54 -2.01 -6.54
N LYS A 64 -0.55 -0.70 -6.83
CA LYS A 64 -0.68 -0.18 -8.20
C LYS A 64 0.46 -0.60 -9.11
N ALA A 65 1.70 -0.51 -8.65
CA ALA A 65 2.87 -0.87 -9.46
C ALA A 65 2.89 -2.35 -9.87
N ASN A 66 2.35 -3.22 -9.01
CA ASN A 66 2.27 -4.66 -9.29
C ASN A 66 0.91 -5.08 -9.89
N ASN A 67 -0.04 -4.14 -10.06
CA ASN A 67 -1.43 -4.43 -10.43
C ASN A 67 -2.08 -5.53 -9.56
N LEU A 68 -1.75 -5.51 -8.27
CA LEU A 68 -2.26 -6.48 -7.30
C LEU A 68 -3.31 -5.82 -6.39
N PRO A 69 -4.35 -6.57 -6.00
CA PRO A 69 -5.31 -6.11 -5.02
C PRO A 69 -4.64 -5.99 -3.64
N LEU A 70 -5.14 -5.04 -2.84
CA LEU A 70 -4.65 -4.70 -1.52
C LEU A 70 -5.59 -5.25 -0.45
N LEU A 71 -5.04 -5.95 0.53
CA LEU A 71 -5.77 -6.36 1.73
C LEU A 71 -5.55 -5.29 2.79
N PHE A 72 -6.65 -4.73 3.27
CA PHE A 72 -6.65 -3.77 4.36
C PHE A 72 -7.89 -4.02 5.21
N ILE A 73 -7.84 -3.58 6.47
CA ILE A 73 -8.96 -3.65 7.40
C ILE A 73 -9.47 -2.23 7.61
N GLY A 74 -10.79 -2.03 7.55
CA GLY A 74 -11.42 -0.72 7.68
C GLY A 74 -11.67 -0.06 6.32
N ASP A 75 -11.84 1.26 6.32
CA ASP A 75 -12.27 2.03 5.14
C ASP A 75 -11.15 2.88 4.51
N ASP A 76 -9.91 2.74 4.99
CA ASP A 76 -8.80 3.64 4.64
C ASP A 76 -8.55 3.72 3.12
N PHE A 77 -8.69 2.60 2.42
CA PHE A 77 -8.51 2.54 0.96
C PHE A 77 -9.84 2.48 0.18
N ALA A 78 -10.99 2.44 0.85
CA ALA A 78 -12.30 2.25 0.21
C ALA A 78 -12.70 3.40 -0.73
N ARG A 79 -12.08 4.57 -0.56
CA ARG A 79 -12.29 5.78 -1.39
C ARG A 79 -11.12 6.07 -2.32
N THR A 80 -10.32 5.06 -2.62
CA THR A 80 -9.24 5.12 -3.60
C THR A 80 -9.58 4.25 -4.81
N ASP A 81 -8.72 4.26 -5.82
CA ASP A 81 -8.85 3.45 -7.03
C ASP A 81 -8.00 2.17 -6.98
N VAL A 82 -7.54 1.75 -5.79
CA VAL A 82 -6.87 0.46 -5.60
C VAL A 82 -7.90 -0.65 -5.51
N LEU A 83 -7.58 -1.82 -6.05
CA LEU A 83 -8.43 -3.00 -5.93
C LEU A 83 -8.36 -3.55 -4.50
N SER A 84 -9.50 -3.84 -3.87
CA SER A 84 -9.57 -4.57 -2.60
C SER A 84 -9.52 -6.08 -2.84
N VAL A 85 -8.90 -6.82 -1.91
CA VAL A 85 -8.98 -8.30 -1.87
C VAL A 85 -10.26 -8.79 -1.18
N LEU A 86 -10.84 -7.97 -0.30
CA LEU A 86 -12.08 -8.28 0.44
C LEU A 86 -13.32 -7.79 -0.30
#